data_AF-A0A497KZT8-F1
#
_entry.id   AF-A0A497KZT8-F1
#
_cell.length_a   1.000
_cell.length_b   1.000
_cell.length_c   1.000
_cell.angle_alpha   90.00
_cell.angle_beta   90.00
_cell.angle_gamma   90.00
#
_symmetry.space_group_name_H-M   'P 1'
#
loop_
_entity.id
_entity.type
_entity.pdbx_description
1 polymer ?
#
loop_
_entity_poly.entity_id
_entity_poly.type
_entity_poly.pdbx_seq_one_letter_code
_entity_poly.pdbx_strand_id
1 'polypeptide(L)' 'MGLASLIIEDVRARLVFDSRGQETIEVEVFTAGGYGRATAPMGAVALP' A
#
# COMPACT_ATOMS: atom_id res chain seq x y z
N MET A 1 20.28 4.32 -14.85
CA MET A 1 19.38 3.66 -13.87
C MET A 1 18.95 2.34 -14.49
N GLY A 2 19.32 1.20 -13.91
CA GLY A 2 19.01 -0.12 -14.47
C GLY A 2 17.63 -0.62 -14.00
N LEU A 3 17.02 -1.53 -14.76
CA LEU A 3 15.70 -2.11 -14.45
C LEU A 3 15.65 -2.81 -13.08
N ALA A 4 16.80 -3.24 -12.55
CA ALA A 4 16.93 -3.79 -11.20
C ALA A 4 16.39 -2.84 -10.11
N SER A 5 16.50 -1.52 -10.31
CA SER A 5 15.97 -0.52 -9.37
C SER A 5 14.43 -0.45 -9.32
N LEU A 6 13.75 -1.10 -10.27
CA LEU A 6 12.29 -1.13 -10.37
C LEU A 6 11.69 -2.47 -9.87
N ILE A 7 12.53 -3.43 -9.48
CA ILE A 7 12.08 -4.71 -8.92
C ILE A 7 11.55 -4.47 -7.50
N ILE A 8 10.38 -5.00 -7.20
CA ILE A 8 9.80 -4.98 -5.85
C ILE A 8 10.57 -5.97 -4.98
N GLU A 9 11.14 -5.47 -3.88
CA GLU A 9 11.91 -6.27 -2.92
C GLU A 9 11.08 -6.67 -1.71
N ASP A 10 10.15 -5.80 -1.30
CA ASP A 10 9.28 -6.02 -0.14
C ASP A 10 7.94 -5.27 -0.29
N VAL A 11 6.90 -5.84 0.30
CA VAL A 11 5.56 -5.24 0.38
C VAL A 11 5.02 -5.46 1.79
N ARG A 12 4.66 -4.37 2.46
CA ARG A 12 4.12 -4.40 3.82
C ARG A 12 2.74 -3.79 3.84
N ALA A 13 1.81 -4.47 4.51
CA ALA A 13 0.45 -4.00 4.70
C ALA A 13 0.13 -3.82 6.18
N ARG A 14 -0.65 -2.79 6.49
CA ARG A 14 -1.19 -2.55 7.83
C ARG A 14 -2.63 -2.04 7.76
N LEU A 15 -3.38 -2.33 8.81
CA LEU A 15 -4.70 -1.76 9.03
C LEU A 15 -4.54 -0.34 9.61
N VAL A 16 -5.28 0.61 9.04
CA VAL A 16 -5.37 2.00 9.50
C VAL A 16 -6.82 2.44 9.49
N PHE A 17 -7.12 3.61 10.08
CA PHE A 17 -8.47 4.17 10.09
C PHE A 17 -8.55 5.38 9.15
N ASP A 18 -9.63 5.46 8.36
CA ASP A 18 -9.93 6.63 7.52
C ASP A 18 -10.42 7.84 8.35
N SER A 19 -10.70 8.95 7.68
CA SER A 19 -11.19 10.18 8.35
C SER A 19 -12.58 10.04 9.00
N ARG A 20 -13.31 8.94 8.75
CA ARG A 20 -14.59 8.61 9.39
C ARG A 20 -14.44 7.53 10.46
N GLY A 21 -13.21 7.09 10.74
CA GLY A 21 -12.93 6.05 11.73
C GLY A 21 -13.21 4.63 11.24
N GLN A 22 -13.29 4.42 9.92
CA GLN A 22 -13.48 3.08 9.36
C GLN A 22 -12.15 2.44 9.01
N GLU A 23 -12.04 1.13 9.24
CA GLU A 23 -10.85 0.35 8.89
C GLU A 23 -10.59 0.40 7.37
N THR A 24 -9.35 0.64 6.98
CA THR A 24 -8.84 0.55 5.61
C THR A 24 -7.42 -0.01 5.62
N ILE A 25 -6.88 -0.31 4.43
CA ILE A 25 -5.54 -0.85 4.25
C ILE A 25 -4.57 0.23 3.75
N GLU A 26 -3.39 0.28 4.37
CA GLU A 26 -2.24 1.04 3.91
C GLU A 26 -1.14 0.06 3.47
N VAL A 27 -0.60 0.28 2.28
CA VAL A 27 0.46 -0.56 1.69
C VAL A 27 1.70 0.28 1.43
N GLU A 28 2.82 -0.29 1.83
CA GLU A 28 4.18 0.21 1.59
C GLU A 28 4.89 -0.73 0.62
N VAL A 29 5.52 -0.18 -0.41
CA VAL A 29 6.27 -0.92 -1.44
C VAL A 29 7.70 -0.42 -1.46
N PHE A 30 8.65 -1.35 -1.41
CA PHE A 30 10.08 -1.07 -1.42
C PHE A 30 10.72 -1.64 -2.69
N THR A 31 11.56 -0.84 -3.34
CA THR A 31 12.48 -1.27 -4.39
C THR A 31 13.89 -0.78 -4.05
N ALA A 32 14.92 -1.32 -4.71
CA ALA A 32 16.28 -0.79 -4.59
C ALA A 32 16.40 0.70 -5.03
N GLY A 33 15.43 1.19 -5.82
CA GLY A 33 15.38 2.56 -6.32
C GLY A 33 14.50 3.51 -5.51
N GLY A 34 13.71 3.02 -4.55
CA GLY A 34 12.84 3.91 -3.77
C GLY A 34 11.75 3.21 -2.95
N TYR A 35 10.87 4.05 -2.43
CA TYR A 35 9.78 3.68 -1.54
C TYR A 35 8.50 4.41 -1.94
N GLY A 36 7.38 3.68 -1.92
CA GLY A 36 6.05 4.24 -2.15
C GLY A 36 5.06 3.76 -1.09
N ARG A 37 4.14 4.65 -0.71
CA ARG A 37 3.07 4.33 0.23
C ARG A 37 1.73 4.85 -0.27
N ALA A 38 0.71 4.01 -0.20
CA ALA A 38 -0.64 4.36 -0.60
C ALA A 38 -1.67 3.74 0.36
N THR A 39 -2.69 4.52 0.68
CA THR A 39 -3.86 4.07 1.46
C THR A 39 -5.03 3.88 0.51
N ALA A 40 -5.69 2.72 0.59
CA ALA A 40 -6.86 2.48 -0.24
C ALA A 40 -8.00 3.44 0.14
N PRO A 41 -8.69 4.06 -0.84
CA PRO A 41 -9.90 4.81 -0.56
C PRO A 41 -10.99 3.83 -0.09
N MET A 42 -11.92 4.34 0.72
CA MET A 42 -13.10 3.57 1.12
C MET A 42 -13.98 3.31 -0.10
N GLY A 43 -14.11 2.04 -0.47
CA GLY A 43 -15.07 1.53 -1.45
C GLY A 43 -16.13 0.67 -0.78
N ALA A 44 -17.21 0.35 -1.50
CA ALA A 44 -18.23 -0.59 -1.04
C ALA A 44 -17.58 -1.93 -0.68
N VAL A 45 -18.00 -2.50 0.46
CA VAL A 45 -17.50 -3.79 0.92
C VAL A 45 -17.83 -4.84 -0.13
N ALA A 46 -16.83 -5.59 -0.59
CA ALA A 46 -17.07 -6.86 -1.26
C ALA A 46 -17.57 -7.81 -0.15
N LEU A 47 -18.89 -7.91 -0.01
CA LEU A 47 -19.45 -9.04 0.73
C LEU A 47 -18.95 -10.33 0.05
N PRO A 48 -18.68 -11.40 0.83
CA PRO A 48 -18.36 -12.70 0.26
C PRO A 48 -19.46 -13.21 -0.68
#